data_AF-A0AA38LDF8-F1
#
_entry.id   AF-A0AA38LDF8-F1
#
_cell.length_a   1.000
_cell.length_b   1.000
_cell.length_c   1.000
_cell.angle_alpha   90.00
_cell.angle_beta   90.00
_cell.angle_gamma   90.00
#
_symmetry.space_group_name_H-M   'P 1'
#
loop_
_entity.id
_entity.type
_entity.pdbx_description
1 polymer ?
#
loop_
_entity_poly.entity_id
_entity_poly.type
_entity_poly.pdbx_seq_one_letter_code
_entity_poly.pdbx_strand_id
1 'polypeptide(L)'
;EGFWYHHAEASYVMLAYWIPSKSRPACTIPANASHQVGIAAFVFNTQGEVLVVQEKYGPYKDSGLWKMPTGRIEQGECINKGAVREVKEETGIDTEFLEVVGFRDGHNAAFGKSDLLFVCMLKSLSSEILIEDTEISAAK
;
A
#
# COMPACT_ATOMS: atom_id res chain seq x y z
N GLU A 1 -25.75 15.61 21.95
CA GLU A 1 -24.40 15.78 22.51
C GLU A 1 -23.85 14.40 22.90
N GLY A 2 -22.56 14.13 22.73
CA GLY A 2 -21.94 12.85 23.10
C GLY A 2 -21.32 12.05 21.93
N PHE A 3 -21.77 12.27 20.69
CA PHE A 3 -21.18 11.63 19.51
C PHE A 3 -19.76 12.12 19.23
N TRP A 4 -18.90 11.23 18.72
CA TRP A 4 -17.55 11.55 18.22
C TRP A 4 -17.38 11.10 16.77
N TYR A 5 -16.43 11.69 16.05
CA TYR A 5 -16.09 11.27 14.69
C TYR A 5 -15.44 9.89 14.69
N HIS A 6 -15.96 8.98 13.87
CA HIS A 6 -15.33 7.69 13.64
C HIS A 6 -14.57 7.71 12.31
N HIS A 7 -15.26 7.78 11.19
CA HIS A 7 -14.63 7.82 9.86
C HIS A 7 -15.47 8.68 8.92
N ALA A 8 -14.96 8.89 7.70
CA ALA A 8 -15.69 9.54 6.63
C ALA A 8 -15.39 8.81 5.33
N GLU A 9 -16.34 8.87 4.41
CA GLU A 9 -16.23 8.45 3.03
C GLU A 9 -16.54 9.65 2.14
N ALA A 10 -16.34 9.54 0.82
CA ALA A 10 -16.61 10.63 -0.11
C ALA A 10 -18.04 11.19 -0.03
N SER A 11 -19.01 10.36 0.37
CA SER A 11 -20.44 10.70 0.41
C SER A 11 -21.01 10.91 1.82
N TYR A 12 -20.29 10.57 2.89
CA TYR A 12 -20.83 10.67 4.25
C TYR A 12 -19.76 10.81 5.34
N VAL A 13 -20.19 11.30 6.50
CA VAL A 13 -19.40 11.28 7.74
C VAL A 13 -20.08 10.38 8.76
N MET A 14 -19.33 9.48 9.39
CA MET A 14 -19.80 8.61 10.45
C MET A 14 -19.47 9.19 11.82
N LEU A 15 -20.51 9.39 12.63
CA LEU A 15 -20.38 9.67 14.05
C LEU A 15 -20.77 8.44 14.87
N ALA A 16 -20.02 8.17 15.93
CA ALA A 16 -20.29 7.07 16.85
C ALA A 16 -20.61 7.60 18.24
N TYR A 17 -21.47 6.87 18.96
CA TYR A 17 -21.73 7.10 20.38
C TYR A 17 -21.97 5.76 21.07
N TRP A 18 -21.23 5.49 22.14
CA TRP A 18 -21.40 4.28 22.94
C TRP A 18 -22.38 4.55 24.08
N ILE A 19 -23.41 3.71 24.16
CA ILE A 19 -24.40 3.77 25.24
C ILE A 19 -24.03 2.69 26.28
N PRO A 20 -23.43 3.07 27.41
CA PRO A 20 -22.99 2.10 28.41
C PRO A 20 -24.17 1.46 29.14
N SER A 21 -23.99 0.21 29.60
CA SER A 21 -24.95 -0.51 30.44
C SER A 21 -24.25 -1.11 31.67
N LYS A 22 -25.03 -1.55 32.67
CA LYS A 22 -24.48 -2.19 33.89
C LYS A 22 -23.60 -3.40 33.59
N SER A 23 -23.93 -4.18 32.56
CA SER A 23 -23.16 -5.36 32.13
C SER A 23 -22.04 -5.02 31.13
N ARG A 24 -22.06 -3.82 30.51
CA ARG A 24 -21.04 -3.35 29.57
C ARG A 24 -20.77 -1.84 29.75
N PRO A 25 -19.97 -1.47 30.76
CA PRO A 25 -19.68 -0.06 31.04
C PRO A 25 -18.60 0.54 30.13
N ALA A 26 -17.65 -0.27 29.63
CA ALA A 26 -16.58 0.20 28.75
C ALA A 26 -17.01 0.22 27.28
N CYS A 27 -16.55 1.23 26.52
CA CYS A 27 -16.74 1.31 25.08
C CYS A 27 -15.93 0.22 24.37
N THR A 28 -16.58 -0.57 23.52
CA THR A 28 -15.92 -1.60 22.70
C THR A 28 -16.02 -1.31 21.21
N ILE A 29 -16.42 -0.09 20.82
CA ILE A 29 -16.39 0.34 19.42
C ILE A 29 -14.91 0.47 19.04
N PRO A 30 -14.44 -0.23 17.98
CA PRO A 30 -13.08 -0.09 17.52
C PRO A 30 -12.75 1.37 17.17
N ALA A 31 -11.48 1.74 17.31
CA ALA A 31 -11.02 2.99 16.74
C ALA A 31 -11.11 2.95 15.20
N ASN A 32 -11.04 4.12 14.59
CA ASN A 32 -10.99 4.22 13.14
C ASN A 32 -9.67 3.67 12.56
N ALA A 33 -9.58 3.63 11.23
CA ALA A 33 -8.39 3.14 10.53
C ALA A 33 -7.11 3.76 11.11
N SER A 34 -6.23 2.91 11.63
CA SER A 34 -5.02 3.31 12.35
C SER A 34 -3.76 3.28 11.47
N HIS A 35 -3.80 2.50 10.40
CA HIS A 35 -2.67 2.29 9.50
C HIS A 35 -3.03 2.66 8.07
N GLN A 36 -2.07 3.21 7.35
CA GLN A 36 -2.01 3.12 5.89
C GLN A 36 -1.32 1.82 5.53
N VAL A 37 -1.74 1.19 4.44
CA VAL A 37 -1.18 -0.08 3.99
C VAL A 37 -0.59 0.09 2.60
N GLY A 38 0.65 -0.32 2.43
CA GLY A 38 1.33 -0.31 1.15
C GLY A 38 2.09 -1.60 0.88
N ILE A 39 2.59 -1.73 -0.34
CA ILE A 39 3.42 -2.85 -0.78
C ILE A 39 4.75 -2.35 -1.33
N ALA A 40 5.74 -3.23 -1.28
CA ALA A 40 6.95 -3.16 -2.08
C ALA A 40 7.10 -4.49 -2.83
N ALA A 41 7.21 -4.43 -4.15
CA ALA A 41 7.25 -5.59 -5.01
C ALA A 41 8.69 -6.02 -5.31
N PHE A 42 9.12 -7.13 -4.74
CA PHE A 42 10.34 -7.82 -5.13
C PHE A 42 10.03 -8.74 -6.31
N VAL A 43 10.17 -8.21 -7.53
CA VAL A 43 9.88 -8.94 -8.78
C VAL A 43 11.17 -9.50 -9.36
N PHE A 44 11.23 -10.80 -9.60
CA PHE A 44 12.38 -11.43 -10.25
C PHE A 44 11.98 -12.20 -11.52
N ASN A 45 12.91 -12.29 -12.46
CA ASN A 45 12.75 -13.06 -13.69
C ASN A 45 13.51 -14.40 -13.64
N THR A 46 13.39 -15.21 -14.69
CA THR A 46 14.07 -16.52 -14.78
C THR A 46 15.59 -16.44 -14.88
N GLN A 47 16.15 -15.26 -15.15
CA GLN A 47 17.59 -15.00 -15.21
C GLN A 47 18.16 -14.56 -13.85
N GLY A 48 17.31 -14.41 -12.82
CA GLY A 48 17.72 -13.94 -11.50
C GLY A 48 17.89 -12.42 -11.41
N GLU A 49 17.41 -11.67 -12.41
CA GLU A 49 17.37 -10.21 -12.39
C GLU A 49 16.14 -9.73 -11.62
N VAL A 50 16.23 -8.53 -11.05
CA VAL A 50 15.19 -7.93 -10.21
C VAL A 50 14.74 -6.61 -10.82
N LEU A 51 13.42 -6.43 -10.95
CA LEU A 51 12.82 -5.21 -11.47
C LEU A 51 13.02 -4.05 -10.48
N VAL A 52 13.46 -2.91 -10.99
CA VAL A 52 13.59 -1.69 -10.20
C VAL A 52 13.06 -0.48 -10.96
N VAL A 53 12.60 0.52 -10.21
CA VAL A 53 12.03 1.77 -10.73
C VAL A 53 12.72 2.99 -10.11
N GLN A 54 12.60 4.13 -10.79
CA GLN A 54 12.97 5.45 -10.27
C GLN A 54 11.73 6.34 -10.18
N GLU A 55 11.55 7.05 -9.06
CA GLU A 55 10.44 7.97 -8.88
C GLU A 55 10.55 9.18 -9.82
N LYS A 56 9.43 9.64 -10.38
CA LYS A 56 9.31 10.92 -11.07
C LYS A 56 8.82 12.04 -10.15
N TYR A 57 8.03 11.67 -9.16
CA TYR A 57 7.54 12.55 -8.10
C TYR A 57 7.72 11.85 -6.75
N GLY A 58 8.00 12.62 -5.70
CA GLY A 58 8.20 12.07 -4.35
C GLY A 58 9.54 12.44 -3.73
N PRO A 59 9.84 11.88 -2.56
CA PRO A 59 11.04 12.21 -1.79
C PRO A 59 12.34 11.80 -2.49
N TYR A 60 12.29 10.85 -3.43
CA TYR A 60 13.48 10.36 -4.14
C TYR A 60 13.56 10.86 -5.59
N LYS A 61 12.73 11.83 -5.98
CA LYS A 61 12.83 12.48 -7.29
C LYS A 61 14.25 13.00 -7.54
N ASP A 62 14.77 12.77 -8.75
CA ASP A 62 16.10 13.20 -9.22
C ASP A 62 17.28 12.69 -8.36
N SER A 63 17.05 11.76 -7.43
CA SER A 63 18.11 11.20 -6.58
C SER A 63 18.97 10.15 -7.29
N GLY A 64 18.51 9.63 -8.43
CA GLY A 64 19.12 8.50 -9.12
C GLY A 64 18.98 7.16 -8.39
N LEU A 65 18.25 7.10 -7.28
CA LEU A 65 18.03 5.87 -6.51
C LEU A 65 17.06 4.93 -7.24
N TRP A 66 17.46 3.68 -7.32
CA TRP A 66 16.63 2.58 -7.81
C TRP A 66 15.99 1.88 -6.61
N LYS A 67 14.67 1.72 -6.65
CA LYS A 67 13.89 1.04 -5.62
C LYS A 67 13.03 -0.06 -6.23
N MET A 68 12.47 -0.92 -5.39
CA MET A 68 11.37 -1.80 -5.79
C MET A 68 10.15 -0.96 -6.22
N PRO A 69 9.30 -1.43 -7.14
CA PRO A 69 7.96 -0.88 -7.33
C PRO A 69 7.21 -0.84 -6.00
N THR A 70 6.52 0.27 -5.71
CA THR A 70 5.84 0.46 -4.43
C THR A 70 4.57 1.25 -4.59
N GLY A 71 3.48 0.80 -3.99
CA GLY A 71 2.23 1.54 -4.01
C GLY A 71 1.36 1.27 -2.80
N ARG A 72 0.19 1.92 -2.77
CA ARG A 72 -0.77 1.81 -1.67
C ARG A 72 -1.80 0.75 -2.00
N ILE A 73 -2.25 0.03 -0.97
CA ILE A 73 -3.39 -0.87 -1.10
C ILE A 73 -4.67 -0.03 -1.06
N GLU A 74 -5.53 -0.24 -2.05
CA GLU A 74 -6.84 0.41 -2.10
C GLU A 74 -7.79 -0.15 -1.03
N GLN A 75 -8.82 0.63 -0.68
CA GLN A 75 -9.82 0.18 0.30
C GLN A 75 -10.53 -1.09 -0.20
N GLY A 76 -10.45 -2.17 0.58
CA GLY A 76 -11.05 -3.46 0.24
C GLY A 76 -10.23 -4.31 -0.72
N GLU A 77 -9.06 -3.84 -1.14
CA GLU A 77 -8.15 -4.59 -2.01
C GLU A 77 -7.30 -5.60 -1.20
N CYS A 78 -7.05 -6.77 -1.80
CA CYS A 78 -6.16 -7.77 -1.22
C CYS A 78 -4.69 -7.43 -1.52
N ILE A 79 -3.79 -7.61 -0.55
CA ILE A 79 -2.34 -7.32 -0.68
C ILE A 79 -1.74 -7.95 -1.94
N ASN A 80 -2.05 -9.22 -2.23
CA ASN A 80 -1.54 -9.92 -3.39
C ASN A 80 -2.04 -9.33 -4.72
N LYS A 81 -3.29 -8.83 -4.75
CA LYS A 81 -3.85 -8.18 -5.94
C LYS A 81 -3.25 -6.80 -6.15
N GLY A 82 -3.12 -6.01 -5.07
CA GLY A 82 -2.47 -4.71 -5.13
C GLY A 82 -1.02 -4.81 -5.58
N ALA A 83 -0.25 -5.79 -5.09
CA ALA A 83 1.13 -5.99 -5.53
C ALA A 83 1.24 -6.27 -7.04
N VAL A 84 0.35 -7.10 -7.60
CA VAL A 84 0.31 -7.38 -9.05
C VAL A 84 -0.15 -6.15 -9.84
N ARG A 85 -1.17 -5.44 -9.36
CA ARG A 85 -1.70 -4.21 -9.98
C ARG A 85 -0.62 -3.13 -10.06
N GLU A 86 0.02 -2.81 -8.94
CA GLU A 86 1.05 -1.76 -8.87
C GLU A 86 2.22 -2.02 -9.83
N VAL A 87 2.72 -3.26 -9.89
CA VAL A 87 3.79 -3.59 -10.85
C VAL A 87 3.30 -3.39 -12.30
N LYS A 88 2.06 -3.79 -12.59
CA LYS A 88 1.48 -3.66 -13.93
C LYS A 88 1.28 -2.20 -14.32
N GLU A 89 0.79 -1.38 -13.40
CA GLU A 89 0.56 0.06 -13.61
C GLU A 89 1.88 0.80 -13.82
N GLU A 90 2.86 0.61 -12.92
CA GLU A 90 4.15 1.30 -13.00
C GLU A 90 4.97 0.88 -14.25
N THR A 91 4.98 -0.42 -14.58
CA THR A 91 6.00 -0.98 -15.50
C THR A 91 5.45 -1.77 -16.69
N GLY A 92 4.15 -2.03 -16.75
CA GLY A 92 3.53 -2.86 -17.77
C GLY A 92 3.81 -4.37 -17.64
N ILE A 93 4.65 -4.80 -16.70
CA ILE A 93 5.02 -6.21 -16.53
C ILE A 93 3.87 -6.99 -15.89
N ASP A 94 3.54 -8.14 -16.49
CA ASP A 94 2.64 -9.12 -15.90
C ASP A 94 3.40 -9.97 -14.88
N THR A 95 2.80 -10.17 -13.71
CA THR A 95 3.44 -10.90 -12.61
C THR A 95 2.51 -11.93 -11.98
N GLU A 96 3.12 -12.94 -11.38
CA GLU A 96 2.46 -13.89 -10.49
C GLU A 96 2.92 -13.60 -9.05
N PHE A 97 1.95 -13.38 -8.15
CA PHE A 97 2.23 -13.26 -6.72
C PHE A 97 2.65 -14.62 -6.14
N LEU A 98 3.73 -14.65 -5.37
CA LEU A 98 4.20 -15.86 -4.69
C LEU A 98 3.87 -15.80 -3.20
N GLU A 99 4.47 -14.84 -2.48
CA GLU A 99 4.35 -14.75 -1.03
C GLU A 99 4.68 -13.35 -0.48
N VAL A 100 4.33 -13.12 0.79
CA VAL A 100 4.85 -12.01 1.57
C VAL A 100 6.13 -12.48 2.26
N VAL A 101 7.25 -11.85 1.96
CA VAL A 101 8.56 -12.22 2.54
C VAL A 101 8.90 -11.43 3.81
N GLY A 102 8.19 -10.33 4.05
CA GLY A 102 8.35 -9.53 5.25
C GLY A 102 7.39 -8.35 5.29
N PHE A 103 7.38 -7.65 6.40
CA PHE A 103 6.65 -6.40 6.54
C PHE A 103 7.41 -5.44 7.46
N ARG A 104 7.13 -4.16 7.30
CA ARG A 104 7.60 -3.07 8.16
C ARG A 104 6.41 -2.38 8.79
N ASP A 105 6.47 -2.18 10.10
CA ASP A 105 5.62 -1.22 10.82
C ASP A 105 6.43 0.05 11.09
N GLY A 106 5.86 1.20 10.72
CA GLY A 106 6.41 2.53 10.93
C GLY A 106 5.37 3.48 11.50
N HIS A 107 5.77 4.30 12.47
CA HIS A 107 4.88 5.29 13.07
C HIS A 107 5.11 6.70 12.49
N ASN A 108 4.17 7.61 12.75
CA ASN A 108 4.19 9.00 12.31
C ASN A 108 4.13 9.18 10.79
N ALA A 109 3.33 8.35 10.11
CA ALA A 109 2.94 8.57 8.73
C ALA A 109 1.95 9.74 8.59
N ALA A 110 1.50 10.01 7.36
CA ALA A 110 0.58 11.12 7.09
C ALA A 110 -0.67 11.05 7.98
N PHE A 111 -1.13 12.22 8.43
CA PHE A 111 -2.28 12.40 9.32
C PHE A 111 -2.13 11.72 10.70
N GLY A 112 -0.90 11.53 11.18
CA GLY A 112 -0.62 10.94 12.49
C GLY A 112 -0.99 9.46 12.58
N LYS A 113 -1.05 8.77 11.43
CA LYS A 113 -1.32 7.33 11.34
C LYS A 113 0.00 6.55 11.34
N SER A 114 -0.10 5.24 11.50
CA SER A 114 1.01 4.32 11.26
C SER A 114 1.01 3.85 9.80
N ASP A 115 2.07 3.19 9.38
CA ASP A 115 2.26 2.64 8.04
C ASP A 115 2.67 1.16 8.15
N LEU A 116 1.94 0.30 7.44
CA LEU A 116 2.31 -1.10 7.23
C LEU A 116 2.72 -1.29 5.78
N LEU A 117 4.01 -1.58 5.57
CA LEU A 117 4.55 -1.87 4.24
C LEU A 117 4.84 -3.38 4.13
N PHE A 118 4.16 -4.08 3.24
CA PHE A 118 4.38 -5.49 2.96
C PHE A 118 5.38 -5.66 1.81
N VAL A 119 6.45 -6.42 2.04
CA VAL A 119 7.37 -6.82 0.98
C VAL A 119 6.83 -8.09 0.35
N CYS A 120 6.38 -7.97 -0.90
CA CYS A 120 5.74 -9.04 -1.65
C CYS A 120 6.74 -9.57 -2.68
N MET A 121 6.91 -10.89 -2.76
CA MET A 121 7.70 -11.54 -3.77
C MET A 121 6.81 -11.94 -4.95
N LEU A 122 7.23 -11.56 -6.15
CA LEU A 122 6.52 -11.84 -7.39
C LEU A 122 7.48 -12.38 -8.44
N LYS A 123 6.94 -13.21 -9.33
CA LYS A 123 7.66 -13.72 -10.50
C LYS A 123 7.16 -13.00 -11.75
N SER A 124 8.06 -12.51 -12.58
CA SER A 124 7.66 -11.92 -13.87
C SER A 124 7.20 -13.00 -14.85
N LEU A 125 6.13 -12.68 -15.58
CA LEU A 125 5.55 -13.50 -16.66
C LEU A 125 5.87 -12.91 -18.04
N SER A 126 6.19 -11.61 -18.09
CA SER A 126 6.66 -10.90 -19.27
C SER A 126 7.98 -10.17 -18.99
N SER A 127 8.63 -9.69 -20.04
CA SER A 127 9.93 -8.99 -19.97
C SER A 127 9.93 -7.62 -20.63
N GLU A 128 8.87 -7.26 -21.34
CA GLU A 128 8.75 -5.95 -21.97
C GLU A 128 8.27 -4.93 -20.94
N ILE A 129 9.10 -3.92 -20.70
CA ILE A 129 8.80 -2.81 -19.79
C ILE A 129 8.13 -1.71 -20.60
N LEU A 130 6.93 -1.34 -20.20
CA LEU A 130 6.16 -0.24 -20.77
C LEU A 130 5.81 0.73 -19.64
N ILE A 131 6.46 1.88 -19.64
CA ILE A 131 6.21 2.93 -18.65
C ILE A 131 5.08 3.81 -19.17
N GLU A 132 3.86 3.48 -18.79
CA GLU A 132 2.67 4.32 -19.04
C GLU A 132 2.30 5.16 -17.80
N ASP A 133 2.89 4.84 -16.65
CA ASP A 133 2.64 5.53 -15.39
C ASP A 133 3.21 6.95 -15.40
N THR A 134 2.43 7.85 -14.79
CA THR A 134 2.84 9.22 -14.51
C THR A 134 3.74 9.33 -13.28
N GLU A 135 3.83 8.32 -12.41
CA GLU A 135 4.55 8.40 -11.13
C GLU A 135 6.04 8.02 -11.19
N ILE A 136 6.46 7.19 -12.14
CA ILE A 136 7.86 6.77 -12.30
C ILE A 136 8.55 7.42 -13.52
N SER A 137 9.88 7.54 -13.47
CA SER A 137 10.71 8.17 -14.51
C SER A 137 11.54 7.16 -15.31
N ALA A 138 11.82 5.99 -14.74
CA ALA A 138 12.54 4.90 -15.39
C ALA A 138 12.25 3.56 -14.71
N ALA A 139 12.36 2.46 -15.46
CA ALA A 139 12.27 1.08 -15.00
C ALA A 139 13.29 0.22 -15.76
N LYS A 140 13.87 -0.80 -15.10
CA LYS A 140 14.81 -1.77 -15.69
C LYS A 140 14.81 -3.10 -14.95
#